data_AF-A0AA40KI56-F1
#
_entry.id   AF-A0AA40KI56-F1
#
_cell.length_a   1.000
_cell.length_b   1.000
_cell.length_c   1.000
_cell.angle_alpha   90.00
_cell.angle_beta   90.00
_cell.angle_gamma   90.00
#
_symmetry.space_group_name_H-M   'P 1'
#
loop_
_entity.id
_entity.type
_entity.pdbx_description
1 polymer ?
#
loop_
_entity_poly.entity_id
_entity_poly.type
_entity_poly.pdbx_seq_one_letter_code
_entity_poly.pdbx_strand_id
1 'polypeptide(L)'
;MSGSGKGLLGVWLYKRGEHWAIKEGSPIHKASDIPMVERKSNNDNKNSVVFSLKNQVGGLARALQVFQDLGVNVIHIESRKSLRRGSEFEILVDVECDSKRMEQLTRMLSREVAAINLAQYEQTGNIPHAPSLSAAPSFDFSEVDMPWFPRKISDLDQAQNVLMYGSELDADHPGFKDPVYRKRRVQFADIANSYR
;
A
#
# COMPACT_ATOMS: atom_id res chain seq x y z
N MET A 1 -9.01 17.02 -33.70
CA MET A 1 -8.00 16.87 -32.62
C MET A 1 -8.33 17.91 -31.55
N SER A 2 -8.97 17.52 -30.46
CA SER A 2 -9.41 18.44 -29.40
C SER A 2 -8.67 18.09 -28.11
N GLY A 3 -7.71 18.94 -27.72
CA GLY A 3 -6.96 18.81 -26.47
C GLY A 3 -7.73 19.49 -25.34
N SER A 4 -8.37 18.71 -24.48
CA SER A 4 -9.00 19.21 -23.25
C SER A 4 -7.96 19.29 -22.12
N GLY A 5 -7.16 20.35 -22.12
CA GLY A 5 -6.33 20.71 -20.97
C GLY A 5 -7.19 21.44 -19.94
N LYS A 6 -7.59 20.77 -18.85
CA LYS A 6 -8.24 21.43 -17.71
C LYS A 6 -7.20 22.29 -16.98
N GLY A 7 -7.37 23.61 -16.99
CA GLY A 7 -6.53 24.55 -16.26
C GLY A 7 -6.62 24.32 -14.75
N LEU A 8 -5.47 24.23 -14.08
CA LEU A 8 -5.38 24.13 -12.63
C LEU A 8 -5.77 25.46 -11.98
N LEU A 9 -6.88 25.48 -11.24
CA LEU A 9 -7.23 26.60 -10.37
C LEU A 9 -6.40 26.53 -9.08
N GLY A 10 -5.42 27.41 -8.94
CA GLY A 10 -4.68 27.58 -7.69
C GLY A 10 -5.46 28.47 -6.73
N VAL A 11 -5.93 27.92 -5.60
CA VAL A 11 -6.51 28.70 -4.50
C VAL A 11 -5.40 28.99 -3.48
N TRP A 12 -5.12 30.27 -3.24
CA TRP A 12 -4.15 30.71 -2.25
C TRP A 12 -4.84 30.88 -0.89
N LEU A 13 -4.62 29.94 0.03
CA LEU A 13 -4.97 30.09 1.45
C LEU A 13 -3.75 30.58 2.24
N TYR A 14 -3.99 31.47 3.19
CA TYR A 14 -2.96 31.86 4.16
C TYR A 14 -3.46 31.67 5.58
N LYS A 15 -2.52 31.34 6.47
CA LYS A 15 -2.79 31.04 7.88
C LYS A 15 -2.78 32.34 8.67
N ARG A 16 -3.87 32.63 9.39
CA ARG A 16 -3.92 33.75 10.34
C ARG A 16 -4.35 33.20 11.70
N GLY A 17 -3.37 32.91 12.56
CA GLY A 17 -3.61 32.22 13.83
C GLY A 17 -3.99 30.75 13.64
N GLU A 18 -5.03 30.27 14.32
CA GLU A 18 -5.48 28.87 14.28
C GLU A 18 -6.49 28.55 13.16
N HIS A 19 -6.91 29.54 12.35
CA HIS A 19 -7.83 29.32 11.24
C HIS A 19 -7.22 29.68 9.88
N TRP A 20 -7.67 28.96 8.84
CA TRP A 20 -7.37 29.24 7.44
C TRP A 20 -8.41 30.20 6.88
N ALA A 21 -7.97 31.31 6.27
CA ALA A 21 -8.86 32.28 5.64
C ALA A 21 -8.48 32.47 4.16
N ILE A 22 -9.51 32.62 3.32
CA ILE A 22 -9.36 32.97 1.90
C ILE A 22 -9.25 34.50 1.81
N LYS A 23 -8.32 35.01 1.00
CA LYS A 23 -8.11 36.46 0.83
C LYS A 23 -9.29 37.08 0.06
N GLU A 24 -10.20 37.77 0.75
CA GLU A 24 -11.13 38.69 0.08
C GLU A 24 -10.34 39.86 -0.52
N GLY A 25 -10.54 40.11 -1.82
CA GLY A 25 -9.89 41.21 -2.54
C GLY A 25 -9.30 40.87 -3.90
N SER A 26 -9.51 39.67 -4.46
CA SER A 26 -9.20 39.43 -5.88
C SER A 26 -10.31 40.05 -6.76
N PRO A 27 -10.00 40.86 -7.79
CA PRO A 27 -11.02 41.63 -8.52
C PRO A 27 -11.97 40.81 -9.41
N ILE A 28 -11.92 39.48 -9.36
CA ILE A 28 -12.47 38.61 -10.43
C ILE A 28 -13.70 37.79 -9.99
N HIS A 29 -14.10 37.77 -8.71
CA HIS A 29 -15.27 36.98 -8.31
C HIS A 29 -16.21 37.74 -7.38
N LYS A 30 -17.34 38.21 -7.94
CA LYS A 30 -18.54 38.54 -7.16
C LYS A 30 -19.21 37.22 -6.74
N ALA A 31 -19.66 37.14 -5.50
CA ALA A 31 -20.24 35.94 -4.89
C ALA A 31 -21.58 35.47 -5.52
N SER A 32 -22.07 36.12 -6.57
CA SER A 32 -23.40 35.90 -7.14
C SER A 32 -23.48 34.91 -8.31
N ASP A 33 -22.34 34.42 -8.86
CA ASP A 33 -22.34 33.60 -10.08
C ASP A 33 -21.74 32.19 -9.88
N ILE A 34 -22.06 31.53 -8.76
CA ILE A 34 -21.83 30.09 -8.63
C ILE A 34 -23.14 29.39 -8.97
N PRO A 35 -23.24 28.62 -10.08
CA PRO A 35 -24.40 27.79 -10.31
C PRO A 35 -24.44 26.77 -9.16
N MET A 36 -25.50 26.83 -8.34
CA MET A 36 -25.88 25.72 -7.49
C MET A 36 -26.16 24.55 -8.42
N VAL A 37 -25.15 23.74 -8.69
CA VAL A 37 -25.37 22.38 -9.17
C VAL A 37 -26.12 21.71 -8.03
N GLU A 38 -27.44 21.60 -8.20
CA GLU A 38 -28.28 20.72 -7.39
C GLU A 38 -27.60 19.35 -7.37
N ARG A 39 -26.96 19.05 -6.24
CA ARG A 39 -26.37 17.75 -5.99
C ARG A 39 -27.56 16.82 -5.85
N LYS A 40 -27.98 16.20 -6.96
CA LYS A 40 -28.90 15.07 -6.92
C LYS A 40 -28.37 14.13 -5.86
N SER A 41 -29.14 13.96 -4.78
CA SER A 41 -28.83 13.03 -3.71
C SER A 41 -28.97 11.62 -4.26
N ASN A 42 -27.98 11.16 -5.01
CA ASN A 42 -27.74 9.74 -5.11
C ASN A 42 -27.39 9.29 -3.71
N ASN A 43 -28.01 8.19 -3.30
CA ASN A 43 -27.84 7.53 -2.02
C ASN A 43 -26.42 6.92 -1.96
N ASP A 44 -25.40 7.78 -1.97
CA ASP A 44 -24.00 7.39 -1.99
C ASP A 44 -23.65 6.92 -0.59
N ASN A 45 -23.86 5.63 -0.32
CA ASN A 45 -23.39 4.90 0.86
C ASN A 45 -21.84 4.79 0.89
N LYS A 46 -21.15 5.80 0.36
CA LYS A 46 -19.70 5.89 0.28
C LYS A 46 -19.21 6.52 1.57
N ASN A 47 -18.40 5.78 2.31
CA ASN A 47 -17.74 6.26 3.51
C ASN A 47 -16.24 6.05 3.37
N SER A 48 -15.46 6.77 4.17
CA SER A 48 -14.00 6.61 4.20
C SER A 48 -13.54 6.40 5.63
N VAL A 49 -12.56 5.52 5.81
CA VAL A 49 -11.90 5.28 7.10
C VAL A 49 -10.39 5.44 6.93
N VAL A 50 -9.77 6.11 7.91
CA VAL A 50 -8.31 6.25 7.97
C VAL A 50 -7.80 5.59 9.24
N PHE A 51 -6.82 4.70 9.09
CA PHE A 51 -6.19 4.04 10.22
C PHE A 51 -4.68 3.88 10.03
N SER A 52 -3.97 3.81 11.14
CA SER A 52 -2.52 3.65 11.17
C SER A 52 -2.13 2.20 11.44
N LEU A 53 -1.18 1.68 10.67
CA LEU A 53 -0.61 0.35 10.83
C LEU A 53 0.90 0.42 11.06
N LYS A 54 1.39 -0.42 11.97
CA LYS A 54 2.83 -0.70 12.06
C LYS A 54 3.26 -1.51 10.84
N ASN A 55 4.49 -1.26 10.37
CA ASN A 55 5.09 -2.04 9.30
C ASN A 55 5.45 -3.45 9.80
N GLN A 56 4.48 -4.35 9.72
CA GLN A 56 4.64 -5.75 10.09
C GLN A 56 4.02 -6.66 9.02
N VAL A 57 4.65 -7.82 8.81
CA VAL A 57 4.14 -8.83 7.89
C VAL A 57 2.72 -9.21 8.30
N GLY A 58 1.79 -9.20 7.33
CA GLY A 58 0.38 -9.53 7.55
C GLY A 58 -0.45 -8.49 8.30
N GLY A 59 0.11 -7.33 8.68
CA GLY A 59 -0.62 -6.28 9.40
C GLY A 59 -1.81 -5.74 8.60
N LEU A 60 -1.60 -5.41 7.33
CA LEU A 60 -2.68 -4.95 6.43
C LEU A 60 -3.68 -6.06 6.13
N ALA A 61 -3.22 -7.31 5.96
CA ALA A 61 -4.08 -8.45 5.71
C ALA A 61 -5.10 -8.66 6.85
N ARG A 62 -4.67 -8.60 8.12
CA ARG A 62 -5.58 -8.64 9.27
C ARG A 62 -6.57 -7.48 9.30
N ALA A 63 -6.10 -6.27 9.01
CA ALA A 63 -6.99 -5.11 8.97
C ALA A 63 -8.07 -5.27 7.89
N LEU A 64 -7.70 -5.77 6.71
CA LEU A 64 -8.64 -6.05 5.62
C LEU A 64 -9.57 -7.23 5.91
N GLN A 65 -9.17 -8.17 6.78
CA GLN A 65 -10.05 -9.26 7.23
C GLN A 65 -11.34 -8.72 7.86
N VAL A 66 -11.25 -7.64 8.63
CA VAL A 66 -12.41 -7.02 9.27
C VAL A 66 -13.46 -6.56 8.25
N PHE A 67 -13.01 -6.06 7.08
CA PHE A 67 -13.92 -5.64 6.00
C PHE A 67 -14.60 -6.86 5.37
N GLN A 68 -13.85 -7.95 5.19
CA GLN A 68 -14.37 -9.21 4.66
C GLN A 68 -15.41 -9.84 5.61
N ASP A 69 -15.10 -9.94 6.90
CA ASP A 69 -15.98 -10.56 7.90
C ASP A 69 -17.31 -9.81 8.04
N LEU A 70 -17.31 -8.49 7.81
CA LEU A 70 -18.50 -7.64 7.83
C LEU A 70 -19.20 -7.53 6.47
N GLY A 71 -18.68 -8.17 5.41
CA GLY A 71 -19.21 -8.08 4.05
C GLY A 71 -19.25 -6.65 3.53
N VAL A 72 -18.26 -5.83 3.89
CA VAL A 72 -18.13 -4.44 3.44
C VAL A 72 -17.23 -4.40 2.21
N ASN A 73 -17.78 -3.90 1.10
CA ASN A 73 -17.01 -3.77 -0.13
C ASN A 73 -16.06 -2.58 -0.05
N VAL A 74 -14.81 -2.81 -0.45
CA VAL A 74 -13.79 -1.78 -0.53
C VAL A 74 -13.71 -1.25 -1.96
N ILE A 75 -13.89 0.05 -2.12
CA ILE A 75 -13.86 0.73 -3.43
C ILE A 75 -12.42 1.12 -3.77
N HIS A 76 -11.69 1.63 -2.78
CA HIS A 76 -10.35 2.17 -2.97
C HIS A 76 -9.54 2.04 -1.68
N ILE A 77 -8.26 1.69 -1.83
CA ILE A 77 -7.29 1.60 -0.75
C ILE A 77 -6.06 2.39 -1.18
N GLU A 78 -5.64 3.32 -0.34
CA GLU A 78 -4.39 4.05 -0.51
C GLU A 78 -3.53 3.89 0.74
N SER A 79 -2.26 3.55 0.55
CA SER A 79 -1.26 3.51 1.62
C SER A 79 -0.28 4.67 1.47
N ARG A 80 -0.04 5.40 2.56
CA ARG A 80 0.99 6.45 2.63
C ARG A 80 1.96 6.14 3.76
N LYS A 81 3.25 6.48 3.58
CA LYS A 81 4.21 6.48 4.70
C LYS A 81 3.77 7.53 5.70
N SER A 82 3.67 7.18 6.98
CA SER A 82 3.32 8.20 7.98
C SER A 82 4.47 9.21 8.12
N LEU A 83 4.12 10.49 8.24
CA LEU A 83 5.08 11.57 8.45
C LEU A 83 5.54 11.68 9.91
N ARG A 84 4.80 11.05 10.84
CA ARG A 84 5.03 11.16 12.29
C ARG A 84 5.99 10.08 12.80
N ARG A 85 5.83 8.84 12.33
CA ARG A 85 6.63 7.68 12.76
C ARG A 85 7.13 6.93 11.53
N GLY A 86 8.45 6.80 11.42
CA GLY A 86 9.11 6.20 10.25
C GLY A 86 8.84 4.71 10.02
N SER A 87 8.23 4.01 10.99
CA SER A 87 7.87 2.59 10.92
C SER A 87 6.36 2.33 10.78
N GLU A 88 5.56 3.37 10.51
CA GLU A 88 4.10 3.29 10.41
C GLU A 88 3.60 3.77 9.04
N PHE A 89 2.50 3.19 8.59
CA PHE A 89 1.78 3.55 7.38
C PHE A 89 0.38 4.05 7.75
N GLU A 90 -0.07 5.08 7.03
CA GLU A 90 -1.45 5.56 7.07
C GLU A 90 -2.20 4.91 5.90
N ILE A 91 -3.29 4.21 6.21
CA ILE A 91 -4.14 3.55 5.23
C ILE A 91 -5.46 4.31 5.16
N LEU A 92 -5.78 4.82 3.99
CA LEU A 92 -7.08 5.38 3.63
C LEU A 92 -7.86 4.30 2.89
N VAL A 93 -9.08 4.02 3.35
CA VAL A 93 -9.97 3.05 2.71
C VAL A 93 -11.32 3.70 2.46
N ASP A 94 -11.73 3.73 1.20
CA ASP A 94 -13.08 4.10 0.78
C ASP A 94 -13.93 2.84 0.66
N VAL A 95 -15.11 2.86 1.29
CA VAL A 95 -16.01 1.72 1.41
C VAL A 95 -17.42 2.08 1.00
N GLU A 96 -18.15 1.08 0.51
CA GLU A 96 -19.60 1.18 0.31
C GLU A 96 -20.34 0.44 1.43
N CYS A 97 -20.86 1.18 2.41
CA CYS A 97 -21.65 0.60 3.50
C CYS A 97 -22.63 1.60 4.14
N ASP A 98 -23.64 1.09 4.83
CA ASP A 98 -24.53 1.90 5.65
C ASP A 98 -23.88 2.24 6.99
N SER A 99 -24.39 3.28 7.65
CA SER A 99 -23.81 3.80 8.89
C SER A 99 -23.71 2.77 10.02
N LYS A 100 -24.61 1.77 10.07
CA LYS A 100 -24.56 0.72 11.11
C LYS A 100 -23.37 -0.20 10.90
N ARG A 101 -23.17 -0.69 9.66
CA ARG A 101 -21.99 -1.49 9.30
C ARG A 101 -20.70 -0.68 9.47
N MET A 102 -20.71 0.61 9.17
CA MET A 102 -19.55 1.49 9.37
C MET A 102 -19.14 1.62 10.84
N GLU A 103 -20.11 1.75 11.76
CA GLU A 103 -19.81 1.79 13.20
C GLU A 103 -19.23 0.46 13.69
N GLN A 104 -19.79 -0.67 13.24
CA GLN A 104 -19.27 -2.00 13.56
C GLN A 104 -17.85 -2.20 13.02
N LEU A 105 -17.59 -1.76 11.79
CA LEU A 105 -16.28 -1.80 11.14
C LEU A 105 -15.25 -0.99 11.92
N THR A 106 -15.61 0.23 12.34
CA THR A 106 -14.74 1.09 13.16
C THR A 106 -14.42 0.43 14.50
N ARG A 107 -15.40 -0.22 15.15
CA ARG A 107 -15.20 -0.93 16.41
C ARG A 107 -14.33 -2.18 16.28
N MET A 108 -14.45 -2.92 15.18
CA MET A 108 -13.64 -4.12 14.96
C MET A 108 -12.21 -3.75 14.54
N LEU A 109 -12.05 -2.77 13.66
CA LEU A 109 -10.73 -2.30 13.24
C LEU A 109 -9.90 -1.79 14.42
N SER A 110 -10.52 -1.16 15.44
CA SER A 110 -9.77 -0.55 16.55
C SER A 110 -9.01 -1.57 17.40
N ARG A 111 -9.37 -2.85 17.28
CA ARG A 111 -8.70 -3.97 17.94
C ARG A 111 -7.46 -4.44 17.17
N GLU A 112 -7.45 -4.23 15.85
CA GLU A 112 -6.42 -4.75 14.95
C GLU A 112 -5.36 -3.70 14.55
N VAL A 113 -5.72 -2.41 14.60
CA VAL A 113 -4.89 -1.31 14.10
C VAL A 113 -4.32 -0.46 15.23
N ALA A 114 -3.22 0.25 14.95
CA ALA A 114 -2.56 1.08 15.97
C ALA A 114 -3.38 2.31 16.35
N ALA A 115 -4.15 2.85 15.41
CA ALA A 115 -5.11 3.93 15.65
C ALA A 115 -6.15 4.00 14.54
N ILE A 116 -7.36 4.42 14.88
CA ILE A 116 -8.37 4.86 13.92
C ILE A 116 -8.58 6.35 14.12
N ASN A 117 -8.60 7.10 13.03
CA ASN A 117 -8.62 8.56 13.01
C ASN A 117 -7.37 9.21 13.63
N LEU A 118 -6.81 10.17 12.90
CA LEU A 118 -5.60 10.90 13.28
C LEU A 118 -5.68 11.57 14.66
N ALA A 119 -6.89 11.86 15.16
CA ALA A 119 -7.14 12.51 16.45
C ALA A 119 -7.13 11.56 17.67
N GLN A 120 -7.44 10.26 17.51
CA GLN A 120 -7.52 9.34 18.68
C GLN A 120 -6.18 8.71 19.06
N TYR A 121 -5.16 8.76 18.17
CA TYR A 121 -3.85 8.14 18.46
C TYR A 121 -3.06 8.84 19.56
N GLU A 122 -3.34 10.12 19.83
CA GLU A 122 -2.59 10.88 20.85
C GLU A 122 -2.91 10.44 22.29
N GLN A 123 -3.95 9.61 22.51
CA GLN A 123 -4.40 9.22 23.85
C GLN A 123 -4.08 7.78 24.26
N THR A 124 -3.91 6.84 23.32
CA THR A 124 -3.72 5.42 23.65
C THR A 124 -2.26 4.97 23.46
N GLY A 125 -1.42 5.26 24.45
CA GLY A 125 -0.01 4.88 24.50
C GLY A 125 0.29 3.41 24.81
N ASN A 126 -0.71 2.54 24.93
CA ASN A 126 -0.50 1.12 25.26
C ASN A 126 -1.49 0.24 24.48
N ILE A 127 -0.98 -0.67 23.64
CA ILE A 127 -1.76 -1.75 23.03
C ILE A 127 -1.07 -3.09 23.37
N PRO A 128 -1.83 -4.13 23.77
CA PRO A 128 -1.31 -5.47 24.03
C PRO A 128 -0.61 -6.08 22.81
N HIS A 129 0.36 -6.94 23.07
CA HIS A 129 1.04 -7.77 22.07
C HIS A 129 0.00 -8.63 21.32
N ALA A 130 -0.11 -8.46 19.99
CA ALA A 130 -1.01 -9.26 19.18
C ALA A 130 -0.48 -10.71 19.07
N PRO A 131 -1.35 -11.74 19.14
CA PRO A 131 -0.94 -13.12 18.93
C PRO A 131 -0.43 -13.36 17.50
N SER A 132 0.49 -14.33 17.39
CA SER A 132 1.08 -14.81 16.14
C SER A 132 0.01 -15.19 15.11
N LEU A 133 0.26 -14.81 13.85
CA LEU A 133 -0.65 -14.86 12.69
C LEU A 133 -0.91 -16.27 12.11
N SER A 134 -1.21 -17.25 12.94
CA SER A 134 -1.47 -18.61 12.45
C SER A 134 -2.94 -18.92 12.13
N ALA A 135 -3.85 -17.92 12.07
CA ALA A 135 -5.30 -18.22 12.05
C ALA A 135 -6.19 -17.23 11.25
N ALA A 136 -5.75 -16.67 10.13
CA ALA A 136 -6.66 -16.00 9.19
C ALA A 136 -7.00 -16.96 8.03
N PRO A 137 -8.23 -17.51 7.95
CA PRO A 137 -8.61 -18.51 6.95
C PRO A 137 -8.74 -17.96 5.51
N SER A 138 -8.77 -16.63 5.33
CA SER A 138 -8.84 -16.00 3.99
C SER A 138 -7.48 -15.86 3.30
N PHE A 139 -6.40 -16.04 4.04
CA PHE A 139 -5.02 -16.08 3.55
C PHE A 139 -4.45 -17.50 3.69
N ASP A 140 -5.32 -18.50 3.73
CA ASP A 140 -4.91 -19.89 3.66
C ASP A 140 -4.57 -20.24 2.20
N PHE A 141 -3.44 -19.70 1.72
CA PHE A 141 -2.80 -20.17 0.49
C PHE A 141 -2.11 -21.53 0.72
N SER A 142 -2.34 -22.23 1.84
CA SER A 142 -1.79 -23.59 2.00
C SER A 142 -2.50 -24.63 1.14
N GLU A 143 -3.74 -24.35 0.67
CA GLU A 143 -4.50 -25.26 -0.20
C GLU A 143 -4.41 -24.94 -1.70
N VAL A 144 -3.96 -23.74 -2.07
CA VAL A 144 -3.68 -23.41 -3.47
C VAL A 144 -2.17 -23.51 -3.64
N ASP A 145 -1.72 -24.54 -4.35
CA ASP A 145 -0.32 -24.81 -4.73
C ASP A 145 0.23 -23.65 -5.58
N MET A 146 0.44 -22.50 -4.93
CA MET A 146 0.78 -21.25 -5.59
C MET A 146 2.30 -21.16 -5.64
N PRO A 147 2.90 -21.16 -6.84
CA PRO A 147 4.34 -21.12 -6.98
C PRO A 147 4.91 -19.88 -6.32
N TRP A 148 5.98 -20.07 -5.55
CA TRP A 148 6.71 -18.97 -4.92
C TRP A 148 7.18 -17.95 -5.98
N PHE A 149 7.11 -16.66 -5.64
CA PHE A 149 7.66 -15.58 -6.45
C PHE A 149 8.32 -14.50 -5.57
N PRO A 150 9.38 -13.82 -6.04
CA PRO A 150 10.06 -12.78 -5.29
C PRO A 150 9.17 -11.55 -5.08
N ARG A 151 9.12 -11.02 -3.86
CA ARG A 151 8.23 -9.89 -3.48
C ARG A 151 8.97 -8.58 -3.30
N LYS A 152 10.27 -8.66 -3.01
CA LYS A 152 11.19 -7.54 -2.89
C LYS A 152 12.36 -7.75 -3.85
N ILE A 153 12.99 -6.66 -4.27
CA ILE A 153 14.15 -6.72 -5.17
C ILE A 153 15.28 -7.59 -4.58
N SER A 154 15.49 -7.54 -3.27
CA SER A 154 16.45 -8.38 -2.54
C SER A 154 16.14 -9.87 -2.57
N ASP A 155 14.90 -10.26 -2.89
CA ASP A 155 14.53 -11.67 -2.97
C ASP A 155 15.08 -12.31 -4.26
N LEU A 156 15.45 -11.49 -5.26
CA LEU A 156 16.13 -11.96 -6.47
C LEU A 156 17.51 -12.58 -6.17
N ASP A 157 18.15 -12.15 -5.08
CA ASP A 157 19.43 -12.71 -4.63
C ASP A 157 19.32 -14.18 -4.22
N GLN A 158 18.11 -14.68 -3.98
CA GLN A 158 17.87 -16.09 -3.64
C GLN A 158 17.69 -16.97 -4.89
N ALA A 159 17.59 -16.38 -6.08
CA ALA A 159 17.34 -17.06 -7.35
C ALA A 159 18.60 -17.17 -8.24
N GLN A 160 19.79 -17.20 -7.62
CA GLN A 160 21.08 -17.17 -8.32
C GLN A 160 21.53 -18.54 -8.86
N ASN A 161 20.91 -19.63 -8.39
CA ASN A 161 21.28 -20.99 -8.81
C ASN A 161 20.78 -21.27 -10.23
N VAL A 162 21.70 -21.61 -11.14
CA VAL A 162 21.39 -21.93 -12.54
C VAL A 162 21.45 -23.44 -12.75
N LEU A 163 20.47 -23.98 -13.47
CA LEU A 163 20.37 -25.42 -13.75
C LEU A 163 21.43 -25.92 -14.75
N MET A 164 21.83 -25.08 -15.71
CA MET A 164 22.79 -25.44 -16.77
C MET A 164 23.75 -24.30 -17.05
N TYR A 165 24.92 -24.61 -17.62
CA TYR A 165 25.89 -23.65 -18.13
C TYR A 165 26.47 -22.67 -17.09
N GLY A 166 26.47 -23.04 -15.80
CA GLY A 166 27.17 -22.32 -14.75
C GLY A 166 28.70 -22.43 -14.87
N SER A 167 29.33 -23.06 -13.88
CA SER A 167 30.77 -23.33 -13.86
C SER A 167 31.18 -24.45 -14.81
N GLU A 168 30.31 -25.44 -15.03
CA GLU A 168 30.58 -26.63 -15.83
C GLU A 168 29.98 -26.51 -17.24
N LEU A 169 30.68 -27.10 -18.21
CA LEU A 169 30.29 -27.15 -19.61
C LEU A 169 29.95 -28.59 -20.00
N ASP A 170 28.91 -28.75 -20.82
CA ASP A 170 28.61 -30.03 -21.45
C ASP A 170 29.69 -30.41 -22.47
N ALA A 171 29.86 -31.73 -22.69
CA ALA A 171 30.86 -32.27 -23.62
C ALA A 171 30.68 -31.77 -25.07
N ASP A 172 29.44 -31.45 -25.46
CA ASP A 172 29.09 -30.94 -26.79
C ASP A 172 29.33 -29.43 -26.96
N HIS A 173 29.74 -28.74 -25.89
CA HIS A 173 30.05 -27.31 -25.97
C HIS A 173 31.36 -27.07 -26.74
N PRO A 174 31.41 -26.12 -27.70
CA PRO A 174 32.59 -25.90 -28.54
C PRO A 174 33.85 -25.54 -27.74
N GLY A 175 33.67 -24.91 -26.58
CA GLY A 175 34.73 -24.57 -25.62
C GLY A 175 35.02 -25.65 -24.55
N PHE A 176 34.44 -26.84 -24.61
CA PHE A 176 34.58 -27.86 -23.54
C PHE A 176 36.03 -28.31 -23.33
N LYS A 177 36.77 -28.51 -24.42
CA LYS A 177 38.19 -28.94 -24.35
C LYS A 177 39.16 -27.79 -24.10
N ASP A 178 38.72 -26.54 -24.21
CA ASP A 178 39.59 -25.37 -24.01
C ASP A 178 39.76 -25.08 -22.50
N PRO A 179 40.98 -25.25 -21.94
CA PRO A 179 41.22 -25.00 -20.52
C PRO A 179 41.21 -23.51 -20.14
N VAL A 180 41.56 -22.60 -21.06
CA VAL A 180 41.57 -21.15 -20.83
C VAL A 180 40.14 -20.63 -20.80
N TYR A 181 39.32 -21.08 -21.75
CA TYR A 181 37.90 -20.73 -21.80
C TYR A 181 37.15 -21.23 -20.54
N ARG A 182 37.42 -22.46 -20.09
CA ARG A 182 36.85 -23.02 -18.85
C ARG A 182 37.22 -22.20 -17.61
N LYS A 183 38.50 -21.86 -17.44
CA LYS A 183 38.94 -21.00 -16.32
C LYS A 183 38.23 -19.65 -16.33
N ARG A 184 38.07 -19.05 -17.51
CA ARG A 184 37.37 -17.77 -17.66
C ARG A 184 35.87 -17.87 -17.35
N ARG A 185 35.23 -18.99 -17.70
CA ARG A 185 33.82 -19.27 -17.35
C ARG A 185 33.62 -19.39 -15.84
N VAL A 186 34.50 -20.13 -15.16
CA VAL A 186 34.49 -20.24 -13.69
C VAL A 186 34.59 -18.86 -13.05
N GLN A 187 35.54 -18.02 -13.51
CA GLN A 187 35.70 -16.66 -13.02
C GLN A 187 34.40 -15.83 -13.13
N PHE A 188 33.69 -15.90 -14.26
CA PHE A 188 32.42 -15.18 -14.42
C PHE A 188 31.30 -15.76 -13.57
N ALA A 189 31.25 -17.08 -13.38
CA ALA A 189 30.29 -17.72 -12.49
C ALA A 189 30.50 -17.26 -11.03
N ASP A 190 31.75 -17.16 -10.57
CA ASP A 190 32.08 -16.70 -9.22
C ASP A 190 31.66 -15.23 -9.00
N ILE A 191 31.84 -14.38 -10.02
CA ILE A 191 31.37 -12.98 -9.98
C ILE A 191 29.84 -12.94 -9.86
N ALA A 192 29.11 -13.74 -10.64
CA ALA A 192 27.66 -13.78 -10.58
C ALA A 192 27.14 -14.30 -9.22
N ASN A 193 27.76 -15.33 -8.66
CA ASN A 193 27.38 -15.92 -7.37
C ASN A 193 27.70 -15.02 -6.16
N SER A 194 28.57 -14.03 -6.33
CA SER A 194 28.94 -13.08 -5.27
C SER A 194 28.17 -11.76 -5.34
N TYR A 195 27.40 -11.53 -6.41
CA TYR A 195 26.58 -10.34 -6.58
C TYR A 195 25.37 -10.33 -5.62
N ARG A 196 25.01 -9.15 -5.12
CA ARG A 196 23.82 -8.86 -4.29
C ARG A 196 23.35 -7.43 -4.54
#